data_AF-A0A959BUJ2-F1
#
_entry.id   AF-A0A959BUJ2-F1
#
_cell.length_a   1.000
_cell.length_b   1.000
_cell.length_c   1.000
_cell.angle_alpha   90.00
_cell.angle_beta   90.00
_cell.angle_gamma   90.00
#
_symmetry.space_group_name_H-M   'P 1'
#
loop_
_entity.id
_entity.type
_entity.pdbx_description
1 polymer ?
#
loop_
_entity_poly.entity_id
_entity_poly.type
_entity_poly.pdbx_seq_one_letter_code
_entity_poly.pdbx_strand_id
1 'polypeptide(L)'
;MKKTISLQTSAPLWAALSALALFVLGLAACGGSSSKAVTVEKPTGKALYVSYCEICHGEHGDGPMADMLKVAPPDLTLISYRREDGKFPEEQMRRMIDGRDSIEGHGHGDMPVWGATFHVSEGTDNEQVVKERIDMLVKYLESIQRLPEK
;
A
#
# COMPACT_ATOMS: atom_id res chain seq x y z
N MET A 1 22.63 -90.14 4.38
CA MET A 1 23.34 -89.09 5.15
C MET A 1 22.31 -88.08 5.63
N LYS A 2 22.02 -88.07 6.93
CA LYS A 2 20.96 -87.26 7.53
C LYS A 2 21.52 -85.87 7.84
N LYS A 3 21.04 -84.82 7.17
CA LYS A 3 21.29 -83.44 7.56
C LYS A 3 20.07 -82.92 8.31
N THR A 4 20.14 -82.99 9.64
CA THR A 4 19.26 -82.26 10.55
C THR A 4 19.72 -80.81 10.56
N ILE A 5 18.88 -79.89 10.07
CA ILE A 5 19.04 -78.45 10.31
C ILE A 5 17.77 -78.01 11.02
N SER A 6 17.88 -77.83 12.33
CA SER A 6 16.91 -77.13 13.16
C SER A 6 17.40 -75.68 13.27
N LEU A 7 16.62 -74.74 12.76
CA LEU A 7 16.72 -73.33 13.15
C LEU A 7 15.30 -72.80 13.30
N GLN A 8 14.78 -72.98 14.50
CA GLN A 8 13.59 -72.30 14.97
C GLN A 8 14.04 -71.20 15.92
N THR A 9 14.06 -69.96 15.44
CA THR A 9 13.94 -68.79 16.30
C THR A 9 12.89 -67.88 15.66
N SER A 10 11.63 -68.09 16.04
CA SER A 10 10.58 -67.12 15.75
C SER A 10 10.84 -65.91 16.62
N ALA A 11 11.40 -64.85 16.01
CA ALA A 11 11.48 -63.55 16.67
C ALA A 11 10.07 -63.17 17.18
N PRO A 12 9.92 -62.82 18.46
CA PRO A 12 8.61 -62.66 19.06
C PRO A 12 7.94 -61.37 18.54
N LEU A 13 6.62 -61.45 18.27
CA LEU A 13 5.82 -60.45 17.55
C LEU A 13 5.83 -59.03 18.15
N TRP A 14 6.32 -58.84 19.38
CA TRP A 14 6.52 -57.53 19.99
C TRP A 14 7.73 -56.76 19.41
N ALA A 15 8.74 -57.45 18.88
CA ALA A 15 9.90 -56.79 18.25
C ALA A 15 9.54 -56.08 16.93
N ALA A 16 8.48 -56.52 16.23
CA ALA A 16 8.02 -55.89 15.00
C ALA A 16 7.16 -54.62 15.25
N LEU A 17 6.52 -54.50 16.42
CA LEU A 17 5.69 -53.34 16.77
C LEU A 17 6.54 -52.14 17.23
N SER A 18 7.70 -52.37 17.85
CA SER A 18 8.59 -51.29 18.30
C SER A 18 9.37 -50.62 17.15
N ALA A 19 9.65 -51.34 16.06
CA ALA A 19 10.34 -50.77 14.90
C ALA A 19 9.44 -49.87 14.04
N LEU A 20 8.12 -50.09 14.04
CA LEU A 20 7.17 -49.28 13.26
C LEU A 20 6.83 -47.95 13.95
N ALA A 21 6.82 -47.90 15.28
CA ALA A 21 6.54 -46.68 16.04
C ALA A 21 7.65 -45.62 15.89
N LEU A 22 8.91 -46.02 15.69
CA LEU A 22 10.04 -45.11 15.51
C LEU A 22 10.21 -44.61 14.07
N PHE A 23 9.62 -45.27 13.07
CA PHE A 23 9.69 -44.80 11.67
C PHE A 23 8.60 -43.77 11.33
N VAL A 24 7.41 -43.85 11.97
CA VAL A 24 6.33 -42.86 11.76
C VAL A 24 6.63 -41.52 12.44
N LEU A 25 7.43 -41.51 13.52
CA LEU A 25 7.76 -40.28 14.25
C LEU A 25 8.90 -39.45 13.61
N GLY A 26 9.64 -40.00 12.65
CA GLY A 26 10.79 -39.34 12.01
C GLY A 26 10.46 -38.47 10.79
N LEU A 27 9.24 -38.56 10.24
CA LEU A 27 8.84 -37.85 9.02
C LEU A 27 8.10 -36.52 9.25
N ALA A 28 7.86 -36.13 10.50
CA ALA A 28 7.09 -34.92 10.83
C ALA A 28 7.95 -33.66 11.04
N ALA A 29 9.28 -33.73 10.91
CA ALA A 29 10.19 -32.66 11.31
C ALA A 29 10.73 -31.75 10.17
N CYS A 30 10.30 -31.94 8.92
CA CYS A 30 10.74 -31.11 7.79
C CYS A 30 9.55 -30.57 6.99
N GLY A 31 8.98 -29.43 7.41
CA GLY A 31 7.92 -28.81 6.60
C GLY A 31 7.39 -27.45 7.06
N GLY A 32 7.93 -26.86 8.12
CA GLY A 32 7.47 -25.55 8.62
C GLY A 32 8.29 -24.39 8.08
N SER A 33 8.32 -24.15 6.76
CA SER A 33 8.72 -22.84 6.26
C SER A 33 7.63 -21.84 6.61
N SER A 34 7.72 -21.27 7.81
CA SER A 34 6.90 -20.14 8.22
C SER A 34 7.29 -18.94 7.35
N SER A 35 6.62 -18.79 6.22
CA SER A 35 6.72 -17.59 5.41
C SER A 35 6.17 -16.46 6.27
N LYS A 36 7.05 -15.61 6.80
CA LYS A 36 6.60 -14.37 7.43
C LYS A 36 5.87 -13.59 6.35
N ALA A 37 4.56 -13.42 6.52
CA ALA A 37 3.80 -12.53 5.67
C ALA A 37 4.46 -11.15 5.74
N VAL A 38 5.00 -10.69 4.62
CA VAL A 38 5.47 -9.31 4.50
C VAL A 38 4.21 -8.46 4.45
N THR A 39 3.87 -7.83 5.57
CA THR A 39 2.83 -6.81 5.59
C THR A 39 3.37 -5.57 4.91
N VAL A 40 2.89 -5.28 3.70
CA VAL A 40 3.11 -3.97 3.08
C VAL A 40 2.30 -2.96 3.89
N GLU A 41 2.97 -2.07 4.61
CA GLU A 41 2.31 -1.00 5.34
C GLU A 41 1.58 -0.07 4.36
N LYS A 42 0.37 0.38 4.70
CA LYS A 42 -0.37 1.33 3.86
C LYS A 42 0.45 2.64 3.78
N PRO A 43 0.62 3.24 2.58
CA PRO A 43 1.39 4.47 2.44
C PRO A 43 0.71 5.61 3.21
N THR A 44 1.47 6.50 3.86
CA THR A 44 0.89 7.67 4.55
C THR A 44 0.41 8.71 3.54
N GLY A 45 -0.48 9.64 3.96
CA GLY A 45 -0.90 10.75 3.11
C GLY A 45 0.27 11.64 2.64
N LYS A 46 1.29 11.84 3.50
CA LYS A 46 2.54 12.50 3.12
C LYS A 46 3.29 11.73 2.03
N ALA A 47 3.40 10.42 2.14
CA ALA A 47 4.08 9.60 1.14
C ALA A 47 3.36 9.65 -0.22
N LEU A 48 2.03 9.67 -0.21
CA LEU A 48 1.23 9.91 -1.42
C LEU A 48 1.50 11.31 -1.99
N TYR A 49 1.53 12.35 -1.17
CA TYR A 49 1.84 13.71 -1.64
C TYR A 49 3.21 13.80 -2.32
N VAL A 50 4.24 13.25 -1.70
CA VAL A 50 5.61 13.19 -2.25
C VAL A 50 5.61 12.47 -3.60
N SER A 51 4.87 11.36 -3.70
CA SER A 51 4.88 10.52 -4.91
C SER A 51 4.12 11.15 -6.08
N TYR A 52 3.08 11.93 -5.82
CA TYR A 52 2.11 12.35 -6.83
C TYR A 52 1.98 13.87 -6.98
N CYS A 53 2.11 14.63 -5.89
CA CYS A 53 1.81 16.06 -5.87
C CYS A 53 3.06 16.94 -5.85
N GLU A 54 4.11 16.52 -5.14
CA GLU A 54 5.31 17.32 -4.86
C GLU A 54 6.07 17.75 -6.12
N ILE A 55 6.08 16.92 -7.17
CA ILE A 55 6.79 17.24 -8.41
C ILE A 55 6.28 18.54 -9.06
N CYS A 56 4.98 18.85 -8.89
CA CYS A 56 4.38 20.08 -9.37
C CYS A 56 4.25 21.11 -8.23
N HIS A 57 3.68 20.73 -7.10
CA HIS A 57 3.34 21.68 -6.04
C HIS A 57 4.47 21.98 -5.06
N GLY A 58 5.55 21.19 -5.02
CA GLY A 58 6.66 21.39 -4.08
C GLY A 58 6.22 21.48 -2.62
N GLU A 59 6.94 22.25 -1.82
CA GLU A 59 6.52 22.58 -0.45
C GLU A 59 5.59 23.81 -0.46
N HIS A 60 5.85 24.77 -1.36
CA HIS A 60 5.24 26.10 -1.36
C HIS A 60 4.78 26.55 -2.77
N GLY A 61 4.36 25.62 -3.62
CA GLY A 61 4.04 25.89 -5.03
C GLY A 61 5.29 25.90 -5.93
N ASP A 62 6.42 25.43 -5.40
CA ASP A 62 7.76 25.52 -5.97
C ASP A 62 8.30 24.15 -6.42
N GLY A 63 7.40 23.27 -6.89
CA GLY A 63 7.80 21.95 -7.36
C GLY A 63 8.77 22.02 -8.54
N PRO A 64 9.63 21.01 -8.74
CA PRO A 64 10.61 21.00 -9.83
C PRO A 64 10.03 21.23 -11.24
N MET A 65 8.74 20.94 -11.45
CA MET A 65 8.05 21.19 -12.72
C MET A 65 7.24 22.50 -12.76
N ALA A 66 7.16 23.27 -11.66
CA ALA A 66 6.31 24.45 -11.55
C ALA A 66 6.53 25.46 -12.69
N ASP A 67 7.78 25.77 -13.01
CA ASP A 67 8.15 26.72 -14.07
C ASP A 67 7.89 26.20 -15.50
N MET A 68 7.68 24.88 -15.66
CA MET A 68 7.39 24.26 -16.94
C MET A 68 5.89 24.24 -17.26
N LEU A 69 5.03 24.54 -16.27
CA LEU A 69 3.59 24.54 -16.41
C LEU A 69 3.08 25.88 -16.97
N LYS A 70 2.00 25.83 -17.75
CA LYS A 70 1.35 27.04 -18.28
C LYS A 70 0.80 27.94 -17.17
N VAL A 71 0.36 27.31 -16.09
CA VAL A 71 -0.16 27.97 -14.88
C VAL A 71 0.64 27.45 -13.72
N ALA A 72 1.21 28.35 -12.94
CA ALA A 72 1.98 28.00 -11.76
C ALA A 72 1.08 27.29 -10.74
N PRO A 73 1.53 26.14 -10.18
CA PRO A 73 0.77 25.43 -9.17
C PRO A 73 0.71 26.26 -7.88
N PRO A 74 -0.44 26.34 -7.21
CA PRO A 74 -0.57 27.09 -5.97
C PRO A 74 0.19 26.41 -4.82
N ASP A 75 0.64 27.22 -3.85
CA ASP A 75 1.02 26.75 -2.51
C ASP A 75 -0.21 26.09 -1.85
N LEU A 76 -0.15 24.77 -1.69
CA LEU A 76 -1.22 23.96 -1.11
C LEU A 76 -1.29 24.09 0.41
N THR A 77 -0.29 24.69 1.08
CA THR A 77 -0.32 24.98 2.52
C THR A 77 -1.22 26.17 2.88
N LEU A 78 -1.71 26.92 1.87
CA LEU A 78 -2.49 28.14 2.04
C LEU A 78 -3.95 28.02 1.53
N ILE A 79 -4.46 26.80 1.31
CA ILE A 79 -5.84 26.56 0.83
C ILE A 79 -6.85 27.18 1.79
N SER A 80 -6.74 26.88 3.09
CA SER A 80 -7.64 27.41 4.12
C SER A 80 -7.55 28.93 4.22
N TYR A 81 -6.34 29.49 4.18
CA TYR A 81 -6.12 30.94 4.27
C TYR A 81 -6.79 31.71 3.13
N ARG A 82 -6.80 31.15 1.91
CA ARG A 82 -7.43 31.79 0.73
C ARG A 82 -8.96 31.78 0.75
N ARG A 83 -9.59 31.10 1.71
CA ARG A 83 -11.05 31.02 1.81
C ARG A 83 -11.60 32.08 2.75
N GLU A 84 -12.76 32.60 2.40
CA GLU A 84 -13.47 33.60 3.21
C GLU A 84 -13.73 33.14 4.65
N ASP A 85 -14.02 31.84 4.84
CA ASP A 85 -14.31 31.25 6.14
C ASP A 85 -13.07 30.67 6.84
N GLY A 86 -11.90 30.69 6.21
CA GLY A 86 -10.66 30.15 6.75
C GLY A 86 -10.65 28.63 6.94
N LYS A 87 -11.67 27.90 6.46
CA LYS A 87 -11.82 26.46 6.70
C LYS A 87 -11.25 25.64 5.55
N PHE A 88 -10.70 24.47 5.86
CA PHE A 88 -10.26 23.53 4.83
C PHE A 88 -11.46 22.89 4.11
N PRO A 89 -11.56 22.98 2.77
CA PRO A 89 -12.74 22.50 2.04
C PRO A 89 -12.59 21.03 1.64
N GLU A 90 -12.75 20.12 2.60
CA GLU A 90 -12.47 18.68 2.42
C GLU A 90 -13.15 18.05 1.18
N GLU A 91 -14.46 18.28 1.02
CA GLU A 91 -15.23 17.70 -0.09
C GLU A 91 -14.79 18.23 -1.45
N GLN A 92 -14.52 19.54 -1.53
CA GLN A 92 -14.06 20.19 -2.75
C GLN A 92 -12.70 19.63 -3.17
N MET A 93 -11.77 19.47 -2.21
CA MET A 93 -10.46 18.89 -2.48
C MET A 93 -10.59 17.44 -2.96
N ARG A 94 -11.48 16.65 -2.35
CA ARG A 94 -11.75 15.28 -2.81
C ARG A 94 -12.21 15.25 -4.28
N ARG A 95 -13.15 16.13 -4.65
CA ARG A 95 -13.68 16.22 -6.02
C ARG A 95 -12.67 16.71 -7.04
N MET A 96 -11.79 17.63 -6.65
CA MET A 96 -10.69 18.07 -7.51
C MET A 96 -9.68 16.95 -7.73
N ILE A 97 -9.32 16.21 -6.68
CA ILE A 97 -8.34 15.11 -6.77
C ILE A 97 -8.89 13.93 -7.58
N ASP A 98 -10.16 13.57 -7.42
CA ASP A 98 -10.79 12.50 -8.21
C ASP A 98 -11.32 12.94 -9.57
N GLY A 99 -11.12 14.21 -9.95
CA GLY A 99 -11.41 14.75 -11.27
C GLY A 99 -12.88 15.09 -11.54
N ARG A 100 -13.77 15.04 -10.54
CA ARG A 100 -15.16 15.52 -10.68
C ARG A 100 -15.26 17.04 -10.83
N ASP A 101 -14.31 17.79 -10.28
CA ASP A 101 -14.21 19.23 -10.46
C ASP A 101 -12.99 19.59 -11.32
N SER A 102 -13.23 20.24 -12.45
CA SER A 102 -12.15 20.79 -13.29
C SER A 102 -11.55 22.03 -12.62
N ILE A 103 -10.22 22.14 -12.59
CA ILE A 103 -9.52 23.31 -12.08
C ILE A 103 -9.20 24.24 -13.25
N GLU A 104 -9.65 25.50 -13.15
CA GLU A 104 -9.38 26.52 -14.16
C GLU A 104 -7.86 26.76 -14.29
N GLY A 105 -7.37 26.89 -15.52
CA GLY A 105 -5.93 27.00 -15.80
C GLY A 105 -5.21 25.65 -15.97
N HIS A 106 -5.88 24.53 -15.72
CA HIS A 106 -5.41 23.20 -16.03
C HIS A 106 -6.23 22.69 -17.22
N GLY A 107 -5.60 22.39 -18.36
CA GLY A 107 -6.26 21.68 -19.46
C GLY A 107 -6.75 20.29 -19.00
N HIS A 108 -7.60 19.64 -19.80
CA HIS A 108 -7.92 18.22 -19.59
C HIS A 108 -6.60 17.42 -19.58
N GLY A 109 -6.17 16.97 -18.39
CA GLY A 109 -4.93 16.20 -18.20
C GLY A 109 -3.73 16.94 -17.61
N ASP A 110 -3.79 18.25 -17.34
CA ASP A 110 -2.67 19.00 -16.74
C ASP A 110 -2.56 18.76 -15.21
N MET A 111 -3.69 18.47 -14.56
CA MET A 111 -3.73 17.70 -13.31
C MET A 111 -4.31 16.32 -13.65
N PRO A 112 -3.62 15.21 -13.31
CA PRO A 112 -4.16 13.90 -13.59
C PRO A 112 -5.39 13.66 -12.71
N VAL A 113 -6.35 12.92 -13.28
CA VAL A 113 -7.46 12.37 -12.52
C VAL A 113 -6.86 11.31 -11.60
N TRP A 114 -6.50 11.70 -10.37
CA TRP A 114 -5.77 10.83 -9.46
C TRP A 114 -6.58 9.58 -9.11
N GLY A 115 -7.92 9.65 -9.16
CA GLY A 115 -8.78 8.48 -9.11
C GLY A 115 -8.38 7.40 -10.11
N ALA A 116 -8.33 7.74 -11.40
CA ALA A 116 -7.88 6.84 -12.47
C ALA A 116 -6.42 6.41 -12.30
N THR A 117 -5.55 7.30 -11.82
CA THR A 117 -4.13 6.98 -11.58
C THR A 117 -3.99 5.93 -10.48
N PHE A 118 -4.76 6.03 -9.40
CA PHE A 118 -4.72 5.08 -8.30
C PHE A 118 -5.26 3.71 -8.68
N HIS A 119 -6.26 3.61 -9.57
CA HIS A 119 -6.66 2.32 -10.14
C HIS A 119 -5.47 1.60 -10.78
N VAL A 120 -4.68 2.33 -11.58
CA VAL A 120 -3.52 1.79 -12.29
C VAL A 120 -2.37 1.50 -11.32
N SER A 121 -2.01 2.43 -10.43
CA SER A 121 -0.84 2.29 -9.56
C SER A 121 -1.03 1.21 -8.48
N GLU A 122 -2.25 1.05 -7.98
CA GLU A 122 -2.61 0.00 -7.01
C GLU A 122 -2.97 -1.32 -7.70
N GLY A 123 -3.10 -1.34 -9.03
CA GLY A 123 -3.48 -2.52 -9.81
C GLY A 123 -4.86 -3.06 -9.42
N THR A 124 -5.82 -2.16 -9.16
CA THR A 124 -7.13 -2.53 -8.60
C THR A 124 -8.29 -1.72 -9.18
N ASP A 125 -9.40 -2.40 -9.45
CA ASP A 125 -10.69 -1.76 -9.76
C ASP A 125 -11.53 -1.51 -8.50
N ASN A 126 -10.95 -1.70 -7.31
CA ASN A 126 -11.65 -1.50 -6.05
C ASN A 126 -11.76 -0.01 -5.71
N GLU A 127 -12.92 0.57 -6.00
CA GLU A 127 -13.28 1.96 -5.68
C GLU A 127 -13.03 2.34 -4.22
N GLN A 128 -13.19 1.42 -3.28
CA GLN A 128 -12.94 1.70 -1.87
C GLN A 128 -11.45 1.94 -1.59
N VAL A 129 -10.55 1.22 -2.28
CA VAL A 129 -9.10 1.42 -2.14
C VAL A 129 -8.70 2.77 -2.71
N VAL A 130 -9.23 3.13 -3.88
CA VAL A 130 -9.00 4.44 -4.51
C VAL A 130 -9.52 5.57 -3.62
N LYS A 131 -10.75 5.42 -3.11
CA LYS A 131 -11.31 6.38 -2.15
C LYS A 131 -10.43 6.54 -0.92
N GLU A 132 -9.92 5.45 -0.34
CA GLU A 132 -8.99 5.51 0.80
C GLU A 132 -7.73 6.31 0.46
N ARG A 133 -7.12 6.12 -0.72
CA ARG A 133 -5.94 6.90 -1.14
C ARG A 133 -6.25 8.40 -1.22
N ILE A 134 -7.39 8.76 -1.81
CA ILE A 134 -7.81 10.15 -1.93
C ILE A 134 -8.11 10.75 -0.56
N ASP A 135 -8.80 10.01 0.32
CA ASP A 135 -9.06 10.45 1.70
C ASP A 135 -7.76 10.72 2.47
N MET A 136 -6.71 9.91 2.24
CA MET A 136 -5.41 10.10 2.86
C MET A 136 -4.67 11.34 2.36
N LEU A 137 -4.74 11.63 1.05
CA LEU A 137 -4.21 12.88 0.49
C LEU A 137 -4.95 14.08 1.05
N VAL A 138 -6.29 14.07 1.05
CA VAL A 138 -7.11 15.18 1.54
C VAL A 138 -6.81 15.47 3.01
N LYS A 139 -6.69 14.43 3.85
CA LYS A 139 -6.29 14.59 5.27
C LYS A 139 -4.89 15.16 5.42
N TYR A 140 -3.95 14.77 4.55
CA TYR A 140 -2.62 15.34 4.59
C TYR A 140 -2.63 16.82 4.20
N LEU A 141 -3.35 17.18 3.13
CA LEU A 141 -3.55 18.57 2.73
C LEU A 141 -4.17 19.40 3.85
N GLU A 142 -5.17 18.89 4.55
CA GLU A 142 -5.74 19.56 5.72
C GLU A 142 -4.69 19.79 6.82
N SER A 143 -3.84 18.79 7.08
CA SER A 143 -2.84 18.84 8.17
C SER A 143 -1.70 19.83 7.94
N ILE A 144 -1.43 20.22 6.69
CA ILE A 144 -0.34 21.14 6.33
C ILE A 144 -0.79 22.59 6.19
N GLN A 145 -2.06 22.90 6.48
CA GLN A 145 -2.57 24.25 6.36
C GLN A 145 -1.91 25.20 7.37
N ARG A 146 -1.46 26.37 6.89
CA ARG A 146 -0.81 27.41 7.69
C ARG A 146 -1.31 28.81 7.33
N LEU A 147 -0.86 29.79 8.09
CA LEU A 147 -0.93 31.20 7.72
C LEU A 147 0.32 31.57 6.89
N PRO A 148 0.23 32.56 5.98
CA PRO A 148 1.39 33.03 5.24
C PRO A 148 2.46 33.57 6.20
N GLU A 149 3.71 33.21 5.93
CA GLU A 149 4.86 33.80 6.62
C GLU A 149 5.03 35.26 6.17
N LYS A 150 5.40 36.14 7.11
CA LYS A 150 5.51 37.59 6.89
C LYS A 150 6.86 38.01 6.32
#